data_AF-A0A2W6YHW1-F1
#
_entry.id   AF-A0A2W6YHW1-F1
#
_cell.length_a   1.000
_cell.length_b   1.000
_cell.length_c   1.000
_cell.angle_alpha   90.00
_cell.angle_beta   90.00
_cell.angle_gamma   90.00
#
_symmetry.space_group_name_H-M   'P 1'
#
loop_
_entity.id
_entity.type
_entity.pdbx_description
1 polymer ?
#
loop_
_entity_poly.entity_id
_entity_poly.type
_entity_poly.pdbx_seq_one_letter_code
_entity_poly.pdbx_strand_id
1 'polypeptide(L)'
;MMINYSNKLILLWLFLFATNVYSQCTGCTVTNPTSNNYTFASGSVVCITTNTTMSDVTFQNNSKICIASGATLIIQNNINSSSGSNVTFEIAGTLQFNQSPNINANLTINISNGGTLRAGTSGGNNFTFNGTTNTLTNYGTVAVSVLGFSNGSSTTLVDNYNLFTIGQNINISGVTTFRNLGTINIGQSYNNNSTSTYLNCGTINSAVGYNLGGGKIINTGNFNVGTGSIDMSGNSRLENYGNFYSKGTINGSSNSVIYNEGLMKITTWQPNGGTMNGPASSSKKGYSYFLNSVNPNGAKVGPNLDLTRYSQYEPTMTKNGNQGQSAIFNSAPVYVNSSGTATTMVLATVTYDCAASGNCTAPQVISINICPNADGTFPPVANDDTYSINAGSSSATSILANDLEQYNGAAATTSNVTITQISTSNADVNINTSTGLVQVGSGVTSGTYTISYRICRISSPNSCSTATVTVNVTGITSSVCYKPAVTSGNALSTNAGITSLSRADSGGSAWPETRKGAWMVLESKTKGFVINRLTTTQVSNMPSANLKEGMMVYNTSLNCLQINTDGTSAGWKCFNTQACPD
;
A
#
# COMPACT_ATOMS: atom_id res chain seq x y z
N MET A 1 -28.67 -42.38 0.24
CA MET A 1 -27.21 -42.52 0.14
C MET A 1 -26.61 -41.25 0.73
N MET A 2 -26.23 -41.30 2.00
CA MET A 2 -25.58 -40.19 2.71
C MET A 2 -24.16 -40.04 2.16
N ILE A 3 -23.77 -38.82 1.76
CA ILE A 3 -22.37 -38.45 1.60
C ILE A 3 -22.15 -37.18 2.41
N ASN A 4 -21.42 -37.37 3.51
CA ASN A 4 -20.89 -36.35 4.41
C ASN A 4 -19.96 -35.39 3.66
N TYR A 5 -20.21 -34.08 3.75
CA TYR A 5 -19.17 -33.08 3.58
C TYR A 5 -18.75 -32.55 4.95
N SER A 6 -17.53 -32.91 5.33
CA SER A 6 -16.87 -32.50 6.57
C SER A 6 -16.64 -30.99 6.58
N ASN A 7 -17.03 -30.36 7.69
CA ASN A 7 -16.75 -28.97 8.05
C ASN A 7 -15.29 -28.58 7.77
N LYS A 8 -15.08 -27.64 6.84
CA LYS A 8 -13.90 -26.77 6.85
C LYS A 8 -14.30 -25.44 7.46
N LEU A 9 -13.81 -25.20 8.67
CA LEU A 9 -13.87 -23.94 9.37
C LEU A 9 -13.16 -22.88 8.52
N ILE A 10 -13.92 -22.07 7.78
CA ILE A 10 -13.40 -20.87 7.12
C ILE A 10 -13.20 -19.85 8.23
N LEU A 11 -11.97 -19.76 8.73
CA LEU A 11 -11.54 -18.68 9.61
C LEU A 11 -11.46 -17.41 8.76
N LEU A 12 -12.60 -16.74 8.61
CA LEU A 12 -12.68 -15.40 8.04
C LEU A 12 -11.92 -14.46 8.99
N TRP A 13 -10.63 -14.24 8.74
CA TRP A 13 -9.89 -13.17 9.39
C TRP A 13 -10.54 -11.86 8.97
N LEU A 14 -11.36 -11.30 9.86
CA LEU A 14 -11.68 -9.87 9.83
C LEU A 14 -10.33 -9.14 9.83
N PHE A 15 -9.99 -8.54 8.70
CA PHE A 15 -9.07 -7.41 8.69
C PHE A 15 -9.70 -6.37 9.62
N LEU A 16 -9.20 -6.31 10.86
CA LEU A 16 -9.26 -5.11 11.66
C LEU A 16 -8.46 -4.06 10.90
N PHE A 17 -9.12 -3.37 9.96
CA PHE A 17 -8.78 -1.97 9.77
C PHE A 17 -8.84 -1.38 11.17
N ALA A 18 -7.71 -0.90 11.67
CA ALA A 18 -7.74 0.10 12.72
C ALA A 18 -8.49 1.29 12.11
N THR A 19 -9.81 1.26 12.16
CA THR A 19 -10.62 2.45 12.05
C THR A 19 -10.15 3.27 13.24
N ASN A 20 -9.26 4.23 12.99
CA ASN A 20 -8.99 5.26 13.98
C ASN A 20 -10.34 5.91 14.22
N VAL A 21 -11.02 5.50 15.30
CA VAL A 21 -12.22 6.16 15.79
C VAL A 21 -11.74 7.46 16.39
N TYR A 22 -11.39 8.42 15.52
CA TYR A 22 -11.18 9.79 15.95
C TYR A 22 -12.50 10.25 16.56
N SER A 23 -12.40 10.96 17.68
CA SER A 23 -13.47 11.72 18.33
C SER A 23 -14.38 10.94 19.34
N GLN A 24 -13.80 10.67 20.51
CA GLN A 24 -14.23 11.33 21.74
C GLN A 24 -12.97 11.80 22.47
N CYS A 25 -12.88 13.09 22.80
CA CYS A 25 -11.74 13.60 23.55
C CYS A 25 -11.75 13.06 24.98
N THR A 26 -10.60 12.64 25.48
CA THR A 26 -10.36 12.45 26.91
C THR A 26 -9.92 13.77 27.56
N GLY A 27 -10.20 13.98 28.85
CA GLY A 27 -9.68 15.14 29.59
C GLY A 27 -10.49 16.43 29.43
N CYS A 28 -11.82 16.34 29.43
CA CYS A 28 -12.72 17.49 29.38
C CYS A 28 -12.46 18.45 30.55
N THR A 29 -12.16 19.71 30.25
CA THR A 29 -12.12 20.81 31.23
C THR A 29 -13.53 21.19 31.68
N VAL A 30 -14.49 21.18 30.74
CA VAL A 30 -15.90 21.47 31.00
C VAL A 30 -16.76 20.48 30.23
N THR A 31 -17.85 20.00 30.84
CA THR A 31 -18.84 19.12 30.20
C THR A 31 -20.20 19.79 30.22
N ASN A 32 -20.88 19.86 29.07
CA ASN A 32 -22.21 20.45 28.87
C ASN A 32 -22.39 21.82 29.55
N PRO A 33 -21.63 22.86 29.14
CA PRO A 33 -21.82 24.19 29.68
C PRO A 33 -23.25 24.71 29.46
N THR A 34 -23.77 25.46 30.43
CA THR A 34 -25.16 25.92 30.46
C THR A 34 -25.34 27.38 30.06
N SER A 35 -24.26 28.15 29.91
CA SER A 35 -24.33 29.56 29.53
C SER A 35 -24.81 29.73 28.09
N ASN A 36 -25.78 30.64 27.89
CA ASN A 36 -26.29 30.94 26.55
C ASN A 36 -25.20 31.53 25.64
N ASN A 37 -24.44 32.51 26.12
CA ASN A 37 -23.20 32.96 25.48
C ASN A 37 -22.02 32.25 26.14
N TYR A 38 -21.10 31.71 25.33
CA TYR A 38 -20.03 30.86 25.87
C TYR A 38 -18.66 31.18 25.30
N THR A 39 -17.66 31.24 26.18
CA THR A 39 -16.25 31.41 25.81
C THR A 39 -15.52 30.10 26.01
N PHE A 40 -15.03 29.52 24.91
CA PHE A 40 -14.09 28.41 24.94
C PHE A 40 -12.72 28.97 25.30
N ALA A 41 -12.39 28.90 26.59
CA ALA A 41 -11.18 29.51 27.15
C ALA A 41 -9.89 28.89 26.58
N SER A 42 -8.79 29.63 26.66
CA SER A 42 -7.49 29.20 26.15
C SER A 42 -7.07 27.85 26.72
N GLY A 43 -6.71 26.90 25.86
CA GLY A 43 -6.31 25.54 26.24
C GLY A 43 -7.43 24.64 26.80
N SER A 44 -8.68 25.11 26.82
CA SER A 44 -9.79 24.31 27.35
C SER A 44 -10.23 23.22 26.37
N VAL A 45 -10.67 22.09 26.93
CA VAL A 45 -11.36 21.01 26.21
C VAL A 45 -12.81 20.98 26.69
N VAL A 46 -13.75 21.33 25.82
CA VAL A 46 -15.18 21.40 26.16
C VAL A 46 -15.94 20.26 25.50
N CYS A 47 -16.56 19.43 26.31
CA CYS A 47 -17.26 18.22 25.88
C CYS A 47 -18.78 18.43 25.89
N ILE A 48 -19.42 18.17 24.75
CA ILE A 48 -20.86 18.20 24.56
C ILE A 48 -21.34 16.76 24.43
N THR A 49 -21.99 16.25 25.47
CA THR A 49 -22.52 14.88 25.53
C THR A 49 -24.04 14.82 25.48
N THR A 50 -24.71 15.96 25.57
CA THR A 50 -26.15 16.12 25.36
C THR A 50 -26.44 17.25 24.39
N ASN A 51 -27.65 17.27 23.80
CA ASN A 51 -28.06 18.35 22.92
C ASN A 51 -27.93 19.72 23.61
N THR A 52 -27.13 20.60 23.02
CA THR A 52 -26.78 21.90 23.57
C THR A 52 -26.96 22.96 22.50
N THR A 53 -27.56 24.09 22.87
CA THR A 53 -27.66 25.27 22.01
C THR A 53 -26.96 26.44 22.67
N MET A 54 -26.09 27.12 21.93
CA MET A 54 -25.39 28.33 22.35
C MET A 54 -25.77 29.48 21.41
N SER A 55 -25.88 30.68 21.95
CA SER A 55 -26.08 31.93 21.23
C SER A 55 -24.77 32.39 20.61
N ASP A 56 -24.07 33.36 21.23
CA ASP A 56 -22.77 33.83 20.77
C ASP A 56 -21.66 32.99 21.38
N VAL A 57 -20.65 32.66 20.59
CA VAL A 57 -19.48 31.92 21.06
C VAL A 57 -18.20 32.68 20.80
N THR A 58 -17.24 32.54 21.71
CA THR A 58 -15.87 33.05 21.54
C THR A 58 -14.88 31.92 21.67
N PHE A 59 -14.05 31.69 20.64
CA PHE A 59 -12.96 30.73 20.69
C PHE A 59 -11.64 31.44 20.99
N GLN A 60 -11.03 31.11 22.13
CA GLN A 60 -9.68 31.55 22.45
C GLN A 60 -8.63 30.54 21.95
N ASN A 61 -7.36 30.91 22.04
CA ASN A 61 -6.26 30.12 21.50
C ASN A 61 -6.17 28.71 22.12
N ASN A 62 -5.88 27.70 21.28
CA ASN A 62 -5.80 26.30 21.66
C ASN A 62 -7.06 25.75 22.34
N SER A 63 -8.22 26.34 22.07
CA SER A 63 -9.49 25.79 22.53
C SER A 63 -9.92 24.60 21.67
N LYS A 64 -10.54 23.60 22.32
CA LYS A 64 -11.01 22.38 21.67
C LYS A 64 -12.46 22.11 22.07
N ILE A 65 -13.29 21.78 21.09
CA ILE A 65 -14.66 21.29 21.34
C ILE A 65 -14.78 19.85 20.89
N CYS A 66 -15.52 19.07 21.66
CA CYS A 66 -15.72 17.64 21.42
C CYS A 66 -17.20 17.32 21.52
N ILE A 67 -17.81 16.85 20.43
CA ILE A 67 -19.24 16.56 20.37
C ILE A 67 -19.42 15.06 20.28
N ALA A 68 -19.96 14.46 21.34
CA ALA A 68 -20.16 13.02 21.43
C ALA A 68 -21.19 12.53 20.39
N SER A 69 -21.06 11.26 20.00
CA SER A 69 -22.06 10.59 19.16
C SER A 69 -23.46 10.72 19.75
N GLY A 70 -24.44 11.06 18.91
CA GLY A 70 -25.83 11.30 19.30
C GLY A 70 -26.12 12.68 19.90
N ALA A 71 -25.10 13.47 20.27
CA ALA A 71 -25.28 14.84 20.73
C ALA A 71 -25.26 15.85 19.58
N THR A 72 -26.02 16.94 19.73
CA THR A 72 -26.01 18.08 18.80
C THR A 72 -25.58 19.34 19.52
N LEU A 73 -24.56 20.03 18.99
CA LEU A 73 -24.23 21.41 19.35
C LEU A 73 -24.75 22.36 18.25
N ILE A 74 -25.63 23.28 18.61
CA ILE A 74 -26.10 24.35 17.74
C ILE A 74 -25.49 25.68 18.20
N ILE A 75 -24.80 26.38 17.31
CA ILE A 75 -24.33 27.75 17.51
C ILE A 75 -25.25 28.68 16.71
N GLN A 76 -25.99 29.55 17.40
CA GLN A 76 -27.08 30.31 16.81
C GLN A 76 -26.61 31.59 16.10
N ASN A 77 -25.68 32.31 16.73
CA ASN A 77 -25.39 33.69 16.39
C ASN A 77 -23.90 33.89 16.05
N ASN A 78 -23.23 34.82 16.72
CA ASN A 78 -21.90 35.27 16.33
C ASN A 78 -20.82 34.31 16.81
N ILE A 79 -19.75 34.23 16.00
CA ILE A 79 -18.53 33.53 16.36
C ILE A 79 -17.41 34.54 16.41
N ASN A 80 -16.82 34.72 17.58
CA ASN A 80 -15.65 35.55 17.77
C ASN A 80 -14.41 34.68 17.87
N SER A 81 -13.40 35.00 17.08
CA SER A 81 -12.09 34.35 17.14
C SER A 81 -11.03 35.33 16.64
N SER A 82 -9.80 35.17 17.14
CA SER A 82 -8.67 36.03 16.77
C SER A 82 -7.79 35.33 15.73
N SER A 83 -7.27 36.10 14.78
CA SER A 83 -6.26 35.63 13.83
C SER A 83 -5.05 35.06 14.57
N GLY A 84 -4.49 33.96 14.06
CA GLY A 84 -3.36 33.24 14.65
C GLY A 84 -3.71 32.35 15.84
N SER A 85 -4.94 32.40 16.38
CA SER A 85 -5.39 31.41 17.37
C SER A 85 -5.60 30.05 16.70
N ASN A 86 -5.35 28.96 17.44
CA ASN A 86 -5.66 27.60 16.98
C ASN A 86 -6.93 27.10 17.65
N VAL A 87 -7.85 26.54 16.87
CA VAL A 87 -9.13 26.01 17.36
C VAL A 87 -9.37 24.62 16.78
N THR A 88 -9.75 23.67 17.61
CA THR A 88 -9.98 22.27 17.21
C THR A 88 -11.43 21.84 17.41
N PHE A 89 -12.05 21.28 16.37
CA PHE A 89 -13.38 20.70 16.39
C PHE A 89 -13.30 19.18 16.22
N GLU A 90 -13.76 18.43 17.22
CA GLU A 90 -13.84 16.96 17.22
C GLU A 90 -15.32 16.56 17.22
N ILE A 91 -15.81 15.98 16.12
CA ILE A 91 -17.25 15.88 15.82
C ILE A 91 -17.65 14.41 15.57
N ALA A 92 -18.15 13.73 16.60
CA ALA A 92 -18.83 12.42 16.47
C ALA A 92 -20.36 12.54 16.45
N GLY A 93 -20.89 13.62 17.01
CA GLY A 93 -22.30 14.01 16.92
C GLY A 93 -22.53 15.02 15.79
N THR A 94 -23.33 16.04 16.04
CA THR A 94 -23.61 17.11 15.06
C THR A 94 -23.10 18.47 15.56
N LEU A 95 -22.30 19.16 14.75
CA LEU A 95 -22.02 20.59 14.87
C LEU A 95 -22.83 21.36 13.83
N GLN A 96 -23.71 22.25 14.27
CA GLN A 96 -24.52 23.10 13.41
C GLN A 96 -24.28 24.58 13.71
N PHE A 97 -24.05 25.35 12.65
CA PHE A 97 -24.06 26.81 12.70
C PHE A 97 -25.36 27.33 12.08
N ASN A 98 -26.22 28.05 12.81
CA ASN A 98 -27.47 28.57 12.22
C ASN A 98 -27.25 29.73 11.25
N GLN A 99 -26.09 30.38 11.31
CA GLN A 99 -25.66 31.42 10.40
C GLN A 99 -24.38 30.98 9.68
N SER A 100 -23.90 31.77 8.72
CA SER A 100 -22.61 31.50 8.08
C SER A 100 -21.48 31.80 9.08
N PRO A 101 -20.72 30.80 9.56
CA PRO A 101 -19.61 31.05 10.47
C PRO A 101 -18.51 31.86 9.80
N ASN A 102 -18.04 32.91 10.49
CA ASN A 102 -16.84 33.66 10.13
C ASN A 102 -15.75 33.38 11.17
N ILE A 103 -14.90 32.38 10.91
CA ILE A 103 -13.86 31.94 11.86
C ILE A 103 -12.50 32.46 11.39
N ASN A 104 -11.90 33.35 12.18
CA ASN A 104 -10.60 33.98 11.90
C ASN A 104 -9.41 33.18 12.41
N ALA A 105 -9.65 32.17 13.24
CA ALA A 105 -8.63 31.26 13.76
C ALA A 105 -8.17 30.22 12.72
N ASN A 106 -7.00 29.65 12.96
CA ASN A 106 -6.56 28.40 12.36
C ASN A 106 -7.47 27.26 12.83
N LEU A 107 -8.06 26.53 11.87
CA LEU A 107 -9.02 25.48 12.17
C LEU A 107 -8.42 24.09 11.97
N THR A 108 -8.64 23.22 12.95
CA THR A 108 -8.48 21.77 12.79
C THR A 108 -9.83 21.12 13.02
N ILE A 109 -10.41 20.52 11.99
CA ILE A 109 -11.73 19.89 12.05
C ILE A 109 -11.58 18.39 11.79
N ASN A 110 -12.03 17.58 12.73
CA ASN A 110 -12.06 16.12 12.62
C ASN A 110 -13.50 15.64 12.81
N ILE A 111 -14.06 15.01 11.77
CA ILE A 111 -15.43 14.50 11.77
C ILE A 111 -15.37 12.99 11.69
N SER A 112 -15.90 12.32 12.71
CA SER A 112 -15.96 10.86 12.81
C SER A 112 -16.99 10.29 11.85
N ASN A 113 -16.93 8.97 11.64
CA ASN A 113 -18.05 8.26 11.01
C ASN A 113 -19.34 8.47 11.82
N GLY A 114 -20.43 8.83 11.14
CA GLY A 114 -21.71 9.22 11.76
C GLY A 114 -21.76 10.67 12.29
N GLY A 115 -20.63 11.37 12.33
CA GLY A 115 -20.58 12.78 12.70
C GLY A 115 -21.05 13.71 11.57
N THR A 116 -21.55 14.88 11.92
CA THR A 116 -22.05 15.87 10.97
C THR A 116 -21.54 17.27 11.29
N LEU A 117 -20.92 17.91 10.30
CA LEU A 117 -20.70 19.36 10.29
C LEU A 117 -21.66 20.00 9.28
N ARG A 118 -22.47 20.97 9.72
CA ARG A 118 -23.33 21.72 8.79
C ARG A 118 -23.41 23.21 9.10
N ALA A 119 -23.47 24.01 8.04
CA ALA A 119 -23.80 25.43 8.12
C ALA A 119 -25.24 25.64 7.63
N GLY A 120 -26.14 26.00 8.54
CA GLY A 120 -27.58 25.96 8.39
C GLY A 120 -28.17 24.62 8.81
N THR A 121 -29.49 24.53 8.87
CA THR A 121 -30.21 23.29 9.24
C THR A 121 -30.00 22.16 8.24
N SER A 122 -29.73 22.50 6.97
CA SER A 122 -29.54 21.57 5.86
C SER A 122 -28.29 21.85 5.01
N GLY A 123 -27.37 22.71 5.49
CA GLY A 123 -26.23 23.15 4.67
C GLY A 123 -26.50 24.40 3.81
N GLY A 124 -27.56 25.17 4.11
CA GLY A 124 -27.92 26.38 3.35
C GLY A 124 -27.03 27.61 3.57
N ASN A 125 -26.14 27.60 4.57
CA ASN A 125 -25.24 28.71 4.88
C ASN A 125 -23.81 28.45 4.42
N ASN A 126 -23.03 29.53 4.28
CA ASN A 126 -21.63 29.46 3.86
C ASN A 126 -20.74 29.03 5.01
N PHE A 127 -19.63 28.37 4.73
CA PHE A 127 -18.58 28.08 5.69
C PHE A 127 -17.24 28.56 5.15
N THR A 128 -16.62 29.51 5.85
CA THR A 128 -15.37 30.13 5.39
C THR A 128 -14.24 29.92 6.39
N PHE A 129 -13.11 29.44 5.89
CA PHE A 129 -11.83 29.38 6.59
C PHE A 129 -11.07 30.69 6.34
N ASN A 130 -10.75 31.44 7.40
CA ASN A 130 -9.92 32.64 7.30
C ASN A 130 -8.54 32.49 7.98
N GLY A 131 -8.31 31.42 8.74
CA GLY A 131 -7.01 31.11 9.36
C GLY A 131 -5.89 30.90 8.33
N THR A 132 -4.65 30.99 8.78
CA THR A 132 -3.46 30.77 7.94
C THR A 132 -3.15 29.28 7.74
N THR A 133 -3.57 28.42 8.65
CA THR A 133 -3.38 26.97 8.54
C THR A 133 -4.67 26.27 8.91
N ASN A 134 -5.24 25.51 7.98
CA ASN A 134 -6.52 24.84 8.18
C ASN A 134 -6.46 23.38 7.76
N THR A 135 -7.11 22.52 8.53
CA THR A 135 -7.32 21.11 8.20
C THR A 135 -8.78 20.72 8.41
N LEU A 136 -9.32 19.93 7.48
CA LEU A 136 -10.62 19.29 7.64
C LEU A 136 -10.47 17.82 7.24
N THR A 137 -10.71 16.91 8.19
CA THR A 137 -10.74 15.46 7.98
C THR A 137 -12.16 14.96 8.16
N ASN A 138 -12.79 14.47 7.09
CA ASN A 138 -14.20 14.05 7.11
C ASN A 138 -14.37 12.54 6.88
N TYR A 139 -14.74 11.81 7.93
CA TYR A 139 -15.27 10.44 7.83
C TYR A 139 -16.81 10.38 7.92
N GLY A 140 -17.47 11.49 8.22
CA GLY A 140 -18.92 11.60 8.35
C GLY A 140 -19.54 12.41 7.22
N THR A 141 -20.34 13.42 7.56
CA THR A 141 -21.00 14.28 6.59
C THR A 141 -20.65 15.74 6.78
N VAL A 142 -20.31 16.45 5.70
CA VAL A 142 -20.23 17.91 5.67
C VAL A 142 -21.31 18.46 4.74
N ALA A 143 -22.05 19.48 5.19
CA ALA A 143 -23.06 20.17 4.37
C ALA A 143 -22.96 21.69 4.53
N VAL A 144 -22.61 22.38 3.45
CA VAL A 144 -22.47 23.85 3.40
C VAL A 144 -22.96 24.38 2.06
N SER A 145 -23.24 25.67 1.96
CA SER A 145 -23.69 26.32 0.72
C SER A 145 -22.49 26.72 -0.12
N VAL A 146 -21.75 27.75 0.31
CA VAL A 146 -20.43 28.09 -0.24
C VAL A 146 -19.34 27.63 0.71
N LEU A 147 -18.32 26.97 0.17
CA LEU A 147 -17.09 26.66 0.88
C LEU A 147 -16.01 27.68 0.52
N GLY A 148 -15.58 28.48 1.49
CA GLY A 148 -14.63 29.57 1.26
C GLY A 148 -13.29 29.36 1.95
N PHE A 149 -12.22 29.73 1.27
CA PHE A 149 -10.87 29.92 1.83
C PHE A 149 -10.46 31.35 1.45
N SER A 150 -10.63 32.31 2.35
CA SER A 150 -10.51 33.74 2.02
C SER A 150 -9.08 34.26 2.11
N ASN A 151 -8.26 33.65 2.97
CA ASN A 151 -6.93 34.11 3.28
C ASN A 151 -5.92 33.68 2.21
N GLY A 152 -5.39 34.65 1.47
CA GLY A 152 -4.44 34.43 0.37
C GLY A 152 -3.09 33.85 0.78
N SER A 153 -2.74 33.95 2.06
CA SER A 153 -1.52 33.37 2.63
C SER A 153 -1.79 32.04 3.34
N SER A 154 -3.00 31.49 3.24
CA SER A 154 -3.35 30.26 3.93
C SER A 154 -2.79 29.02 3.25
N THR A 155 -2.56 27.99 4.06
CA THR A 155 -2.39 26.60 3.63
C THR A 155 -3.54 25.78 4.20
N THR A 156 -4.31 25.14 3.32
CA THR A 156 -5.47 24.36 3.72
C THR A 156 -5.43 22.95 3.13
N LEU A 157 -5.66 21.94 3.99
CA LEU A 157 -5.81 20.54 3.59
C LEU A 157 -7.22 20.05 3.94
N VAL A 158 -7.93 19.53 2.94
CA VAL A 158 -9.26 18.95 3.08
C VAL A 158 -9.19 17.49 2.68
N ASP A 159 -9.35 16.59 3.65
CA ASP A 159 -9.44 15.14 3.44
C ASP A 159 -10.89 14.69 3.59
N ASN A 160 -11.47 14.16 2.52
CA ASN A 160 -12.84 13.66 2.50
C ASN A 160 -12.86 12.15 2.24
N TYR A 161 -13.29 11.38 3.23
CA TYR A 161 -13.45 9.92 3.15
C TYR A 161 -14.92 9.49 2.99
N ASN A 162 -15.87 10.41 3.15
CA ASN A 162 -17.30 10.11 3.07
C ASN A 162 -18.04 11.24 2.32
N LEU A 163 -19.15 11.79 2.81
CA LEU A 163 -19.98 12.72 2.04
C LEU A 163 -19.64 14.18 2.36
N PHE A 164 -19.28 14.96 1.34
CA PHE A 164 -19.14 16.41 1.41
C PHE A 164 -20.08 17.05 0.38
N THR A 165 -21.09 17.77 0.84
CA THR A 165 -22.03 18.50 -0.02
C THR A 165 -21.80 20.00 0.08
N ILE A 166 -21.55 20.62 -1.07
CA ILE A 166 -21.37 22.06 -1.25
C ILE A 166 -22.49 22.50 -2.19
N GLY A 167 -23.52 23.14 -1.64
CA GLY A 167 -24.72 23.49 -2.39
C GLY A 167 -24.48 24.44 -3.55
N GLN A 168 -23.45 25.28 -3.44
CA GLN A 168 -23.10 26.32 -4.40
C GLN A 168 -21.61 26.21 -4.81
N ASN A 169 -20.81 27.24 -4.52
CA ASN A 169 -19.46 27.41 -5.05
C ASN A 169 -18.37 27.00 -4.04
N ILE A 170 -17.19 26.67 -4.56
CA ILE A 170 -15.93 26.69 -3.80
C ILE A 170 -15.15 27.94 -4.22
N ASN A 171 -14.68 28.71 -3.25
CA ASN A 171 -13.90 29.91 -3.50
C ASN A 171 -12.54 29.79 -2.81
N ILE A 172 -11.48 29.65 -3.60
CA ILE A 172 -10.13 29.39 -3.07
C ILE A 172 -9.23 30.62 -3.18
N SER A 173 -8.70 31.04 -2.05
CA SER A 173 -7.54 31.91 -1.88
C SER A 173 -6.45 31.12 -1.17
N GLY A 174 -5.18 31.41 -1.49
CA GLY A 174 -4.04 30.69 -0.92
C GLY A 174 -3.89 29.25 -1.43
N VAL A 175 -3.05 28.48 -0.75
CA VAL A 175 -2.71 27.09 -1.10
C VAL A 175 -3.77 26.16 -0.53
N THR A 176 -4.45 25.39 -1.39
CA THR A 176 -5.48 24.45 -0.95
C THR A 176 -5.33 23.12 -1.64
N THR A 177 -5.32 22.04 -0.84
CA THR A 177 -5.32 20.67 -1.34
C THR A 177 -6.59 19.96 -0.88
N PHE A 178 -7.36 19.44 -1.83
CA PHE A 178 -8.48 18.53 -1.58
C PHE A 178 -8.04 17.11 -1.89
N ARG A 179 -8.15 16.19 -0.92
CA ARG A 179 -8.07 14.74 -1.14
C ARG A 179 -9.43 14.13 -0.94
N ASN A 180 -9.94 13.46 -1.96
CA ASN A 180 -11.24 12.83 -1.92
C ASN A 180 -11.15 11.33 -2.14
N LEU A 181 -11.50 10.55 -1.14
CA LEU A 181 -11.73 9.10 -1.22
C LEU A 181 -13.23 8.76 -1.11
N GLY A 182 -14.06 9.71 -0.65
CA GLY A 182 -15.51 9.59 -0.58
C GLY A 182 -16.23 10.22 -1.77
N THR A 183 -17.30 10.97 -1.49
CA THR A 183 -18.07 11.72 -2.49
C THR A 183 -18.07 13.21 -2.16
N ILE A 184 -17.70 14.05 -3.13
CA ILE A 184 -17.91 15.50 -3.07
C ILE A 184 -18.96 15.87 -4.11
N ASN A 185 -20.03 16.55 -3.68
CA ASN A 185 -21.04 17.13 -4.56
C ASN A 185 -20.92 18.65 -4.52
N ILE A 186 -20.81 19.27 -5.69
CA ILE A 186 -20.68 20.71 -5.88
C ILE A 186 -21.83 21.18 -6.77
N GLY A 187 -22.72 22.00 -6.22
CA GLY A 187 -23.95 22.38 -6.90
C GLY A 187 -23.80 23.50 -7.94
N GLN A 188 -22.71 24.26 -7.90
CA GLN A 188 -22.45 25.35 -8.86
C GLN A 188 -20.97 25.40 -9.27
N SER A 189 -20.62 26.40 -10.09
CA SER A 189 -19.25 26.63 -10.53
C SER A 189 -18.32 26.97 -9.36
N TYR A 190 -17.03 26.70 -9.48
CA TYR A 190 -16.06 27.08 -8.46
C TYR A 190 -14.80 27.66 -9.07
N ASN A 191 -14.16 28.55 -8.30
CA ASN A 191 -12.98 29.26 -8.73
C ASN A 191 -11.75 28.74 -7.98
N ASN A 192 -10.78 28.33 -8.78
CA ASN A 192 -9.49 27.86 -8.31
C ASN A 192 -8.42 28.90 -8.59
N ASN A 193 -7.23 28.63 -8.07
CA ASN A 193 -6.04 29.43 -8.33
C ASN A 193 -4.87 28.48 -8.69
N SER A 194 -3.71 29.06 -9.00
CA SER A 194 -2.51 28.32 -9.41
C SER A 194 -1.93 27.37 -8.34
N THR A 195 -2.38 27.50 -7.10
CA THR A 195 -1.94 26.69 -5.95
C THR A 195 -3.03 25.74 -5.44
N SER A 196 -4.14 25.63 -6.17
CA SER A 196 -5.23 24.71 -5.84
C SER A 196 -4.96 23.33 -6.44
N THR A 197 -5.03 22.29 -5.61
CA THR A 197 -4.84 20.89 -6.03
C THR A 197 -6.02 20.03 -5.61
N TYR A 198 -6.61 19.29 -6.54
CA TYR A 198 -7.66 18.30 -6.29
C TYR A 198 -7.15 16.91 -6.61
N LEU A 199 -7.17 16.04 -5.61
CA LEU A 199 -6.74 14.65 -5.68
C LEU A 199 -7.99 13.80 -5.47
N ASN A 200 -8.53 13.24 -6.55
CA ASN A 200 -9.79 12.50 -6.52
C ASN A 200 -9.58 11.01 -6.76
N CYS A 201 -9.88 10.22 -5.73
CA CYS A 201 -9.81 8.77 -5.72
C CYS A 201 -11.19 8.14 -5.50
N GLY A 202 -12.15 8.94 -4.99
CA GLY A 202 -13.56 8.61 -4.90
C GLY A 202 -14.36 9.19 -6.05
N THR A 203 -15.42 9.93 -5.73
CA THR A 203 -16.30 10.58 -6.71
C THR A 203 -16.39 12.08 -6.47
N ILE A 204 -16.15 12.89 -7.51
CA ILE A 204 -16.50 14.31 -7.53
C ILE A 204 -17.63 14.51 -8.54
N ASN A 205 -18.73 15.11 -8.10
CA ASN A 205 -19.84 15.52 -8.93
C ASN A 205 -19.93 17.05 -8.92
N SER A 206 -19.50 17.68 -10.01
CA SER A 206 -19.70 19.10 -10.25
C SER A 206 -20.92 19.29 -11.15
N ALA A 207 -21.96 19.94 -10.65
CA ALA A 207 -23.17 20.19 -11.45
C ALA A 207 -22.89 21.11 -12.65
N VAL A 208 -21.96 22.05 -12.47
CA VAL A 208 -21.54 23.02 -13.48
C VAL A 208 -20.02 22.98 -13.67
N GLY A 209 -19.52 23.37 -14.84
CA GLY A 209 -18.10 23.60 -15.09
C GLY A 209 -17.50 24.72 -14.23
N TYR A 210 -16.17 24.82 -14.22
CA TYR A 210 -15.40 25.63 -13.28
C TYR A 210 -14.13 26.20 -13.94
N ASN A 211 -13.56 27.23 -13.34
CA ASN A 211 -12.27 27.78 -13.76
C ASN A 211 -11.16 27.18 -12.91
N LEU A 212 -10.22 26.48 -13.55
CA LEU A 212 -9.10 25.85 -12.87
C LEU A 212 -8.01 26.86 -12.48
N GLY A 213 -7.97 28.05 -13.10
CA GLY A 213 -7.17 29.18 -12.62
C GLY A 213 -5.65 28.93 -12.54
N GLY A 214 -5.14 27.96 -13.30
CA GLY A 214 -3.75 27.49 -13.23
C GLY A 214 -3.51 26.33 -12.28
N GLY A 215 -4.53 25.88 -11.55
CA GLY A 215 -4.49 24.78 -10.59
C GLY A 215 -4.38 23.39 -11.22
N LYS A 216 -4.42 22.37 -10.36
CA LYS A 216 -4.18 20.98 -10.73
C LYS A 216 -5.31 20.06 -10.28
N ILE A 217 -5.73 19.15 -11.17
CA ILE A 217 -6.60 18.01 -10.85
C ILE A 217 -5.82 16.73 -11.15
N ILE A 218 -5.85 15.79 -10.22
CA ILE A 218 -5.41 14.40 -10.40
C ILE A 218 -6.60 13.50 -10.07
N ASN A 219 -7.17 12.87 -11.08
CA ASN A 219 -8.32 11.99 -10.96
C ASN A 219 -7.91 10.53 -11.16
N THR A 220 -8.06 9.70 -10.14
CA THR A 220 -7.94 8.23 -10.22
C THR A 220 -9.28 7.53 -10.02
N GLY A 221 -10.31 8.24 -9.55
CA GLY A 221 -11.68 7.76 -9.39
C GLY A 221 -12.64 8.28 -10.47
N ASN A 222 -13.84 8.71 -10.06
CA ASN A 222 -14.87 9.25 -10.95
C ASN A 222 -14.96 10.77 -10.82
N PHE A 223 -14.82 11.49 -11.92
CA PHE A 223 -15.00 12.94 -11.97
C PHE A 223 -16.09 13.27 -12.98
N ASN A 224 -17.21 13.78 -12.50
CA ASN A 224 -18.39 14.10 -13.29
C ASN A 224 -18.61 15.60 -13.32
N VAL A 225 -18.68 16.17 -14.52
CA VAL A 225 -19.06 17.55 -14.76
C VAL A 225 -20.35 17.55 -15.58
N GLY A 226 -21.38 18.17 -15.02
CA GLY A 226 -22.66 18.39 -15.68
C GLY A 226 -22.51 19.41 -16.80
N THR A 227 -23.29 20.49 -16.75
CA THR A 227 -23.30 21.53 -17.78
C THR A 227 -22.19 22.57 -17.59
N GLY A 228 -22.04 23.52 -18.52
CA GLY A 228 -21.08 24.63 -18.37
C GLY A 228 -19.63 24.24 -18.67
N SER A 229 -18.78 25.23 -18.88
CA SER A 229 -17.42 25.01 -19.38
C SER A 229 -16.40 24.78 -18.27
N ILE A 230 -15.37 23.98 -18.56
CA ILE A 230 -14.16 23.86 -17.74
C ILE A 230 -13.09 24.75 -18.37
N ASP A 231 -12.72 25.82 -17.68
CA ASP A 231 -11.71 26.77 -18.17
C ASP A 231 -10.33 26.43 -17.59
N MET A 232 -9.43 25.96 -18.46
CA MET A 232 -8.04 25.61 -18.13
C MET A 232 -7.10 26.79 -18.44
N SER A 233 -7.31 27.90 -17.75
CA SER A 233 -6.47 29.10 -17.85
C SER A 233 -5.10 28.92 -17.19
N GLY A 234 -4.11 29.76 -17.55
CA GLY A 234 -2.77 29.69 -16.97
C GLY A 234 -2.08 28.32 -17.17
N ASN A 235 -1.34 27.86 -16.16
CA ASN A 235 -0.61 26.58 -16.20
C ASN A 235 -1.47 25.37 -15.80
N SER A 236 -2.79 25.44 -16.03
CA SER A 236 -3.75 24.44 -15.59
C SER A 236 -3.37 23.02 -15.99
N ARG A 237 -3.55 22.08 -15.07
CA ARG A 237 -3.26 20.65 -15.27
C ARG A 237 -4.45 19.79 -14.90
N LEU A 238 -4.87 18.92 -15.82
CA LEU A 238 -5.87 17.88 -15.56
C LEU A 238 -5.23 16.53 -15.89
N GLU A 239 -4.96 15.73 -14.88
CA GLU A 239 -4.41 14.38 -15.02
C GLU A 239 -5.50 13.35 -14.70
N ASN A 240 -5.86 12.53 -15.68
CA ASN A 240 -6.89 11.50 -15.56
C ASN A 240 -6.29 10.10 -15.68
N TYR A 241 -6.43 9.32 -14.62
CA TYR A 241 -6.10 7.90 -14.50
C TYR A 241 -7.34 7.04 -14.20
N GLY A 242 -8.51 7.67 -14.07
CA GLY A 242 -9.79 7.03 -13.80
C GLY A 242 -10.83 7.35 -14.87
N ASN A 243 -12.06 7.60 -14.41
CA ASN A 243 -13.14 8.06 -15.27
C ASN A 243 -13.34 9.57 -15.17
N PHE A 244 -13.28 10.26 -16.30
CA PHE A 244 -13.58 11.68 -16.40
C PHE A 244 -14.71 11.92 -17.39
N TYR A 245 -15.80 12.53 -16.93
CA TYR A 245 -16.99 12.82 -17.72
C TYR A 245 -17.29 14.31 -17.69
N SER A 246 -17.42 14.95 -18.85
CA SER A 246 -17.88 16.34 -18.95
C SER A 246 -18.89 16.53 -20.07
N LYS A 247 -20.08 17.04 -19.75
CA LYS A 247 -21.05 17.50 -20.78
C LYS A 247 -20.75 18.92 -21.27
N GLY A 248 -19.78 19.58 -20.64
CA GLY A 248 -19.31 20.91 -20.98
C GLY A 248 -18.26 20.96 -22.09
N THR A 249 -17.90 22.19 -22.47
CA THR A 249 -16.70 22.46 -23.25
C THR A 249 -15.50 22.54 -22.32
N ILE A 250 -14.38 21.92 -22.68
CA ILE A 250 -13.09 22.18 -22.03
C ILE A 250 -12.35 23.25 -22.83
N ASN A 251 -12.17 24.42 -22.24
CA ASN A 251 -11.46 25.55 -22.83
C ASN A 251 -10.01 25.54 -22.36
N GLY A 252 -9.11 25.13 -23.24
CA GLY A 252 -7.67 25.17 -23.01
C GLY A 252 -7.05 26.55 -23.20
N SER A 253 -5.77 26.61 -22.87
CA SER A 253 -4.83 27.69 -23.17
C SER A 253 -3.48 27.10 -23.59
N SER A 254 -2.57 27.90 -24.12
CA SER A 254 -1.26 27.46 -24.63
C SER A 254 -0.40 26.72 -23.60
N ASN A 255 -0.63 26.96 -22.30
CA ASN A 255 0.13 26.33 -21.21
C ASN A 255 -0.66 25.22 -20.49
N SER A 256 -1.92 25.02 -20.86
CA SER A 256 -2.78 23.99 -20.27
C SER A 256 -2.38 22.59 -20.76
N VAL A 257 -2.43 21.61 -19.85
CA VAL A 257 -2.17 20.21 -20.20
C VAL A 257 -3.28 19.33 -19.63
N ILE A 258 -3.83 18.51 -20.51
CA ILE A 258 -4.61 17.32 -20.17
C ILE A 258 -3.65 16.14 -20.29
N TYR A 259 -3.46 15.39 -19.22
CA TYR A 259 -2.84 14.08 -19.25
C TYR A 259 -3.95 13.03 -19.09
N ASN A 260 -4.02 12.06 -19.98
CA ASN A 260 -5.02 11.00 -19.92
C ASN A 260 -4.36 9.62 -20.05
N GLU A 261 -4.43 8.84 -19.00
CA GLU A 261 -4.16 7.39 -18.97
C GLU A 261 -5.45 6.59 -18.76
N GLY A 262 -6.51 7.24 -18.27
CA GLY A 262 -7.81 6.63 -18.03
C GLY A 262 -8.79 6.77 -19.19
N LEU A 263 -10.08 6.76 -18.85
CA LEU A 263 -11.19 7.02 -19.75
C LEU A 263 -11.71 8.45 -19.57
N MET A 264 -11.68 9.22 -20.65
CA MET A 264 -12.19 10.58 -20.71
C MET A 264 -13.33 10.65 -21.73
N LYS A 265 -14.52 11.10 -21.33
CA LYS A 265 -15.64 11.40 -22.24
C LYS A 265 -16.04 12.85 -22.11
N ILE A 266 -15.86 13.61 -23.18
CA ILE A 266 -16.07 15.06 -23.19
C ILE A 266 -16.89 15.48 -24.41
N THR A 267 -17.67 16.55 -24.24
CA THR A 267 -18.52 17.05 -25.33
C THR A 267 -17.70 17.79 -26.37
N THR A 268 -16.97 18.82 -25.96
CA THR A 268 -16.12 19.61 -26.83
C THR A 268 -14.79 19.88 -26.13
N TRP A 269 -13.69 19.85 -26.88
CA TRP A 269 -12.41 20.40 -26.44
C TRP A 269 -12.02 21.56 -27.37
N GLN A 270 -11.76 22.72 -26.79
CA GLN A 270 -11.21 23.90 -27.45
C GLN A 270 -9.79 24.11 -26.94
N PRO A 271 -8.76 23.55 -27.58
CA PRO A 271 -7.41 23.47 -27.00
C PRO A 271 -6.73 24.83 -26.85
N ASN A 272 -6.90 25.72 -27.83
CA ASN A 272 -6.25 27.04 -27.90
C ASN A 272 -4.73 26.98 -27.61
N GLY A 273 -4.03 26.09 -28.31
CA GLY A 273 -2.60 25.81 -28.13
C GLY A 273 -2.27 24.83 -26.99
N GLY A 274 -3.27 24.38 -26.24
CA GLY A 274 -3.11 23.42 -25.15
C GLY A 274 -2.69 22.03 -25.62
N THR A 275 -2.31 21.21 -24.64
CA THR A 275 -1.74 19.88 -24.89
C THR A 275 -2.63 18.77 -24.33
N MET A 276 -2.81 17.68 -25.07
CA MET A 276 -3.37 16.42 -24.57
C MET A 276 -2.34 15.30 -24.73
N ASN A 277 -1.80 14.81 -23.61
CA ASN A 277 -0.82 13.76 -23.58
C ASN A 277 -1.42 12.46 -23.05
N GLY A 278 -0.97 11.33 -23.60
CA GLY A 278 -1.15 10.03 -22.98
C GLY A 278 0.08 9.59 -22.19
N PRO A 279 0.13 8.31 -21.77
CA PRO A 279 1.25 7.75 -21.03
C PRO A 279 2.55 7.75 -21.81
N ALA A 280 3.70 7.87 -21.14
CA ALA A 280 5.00 7.80 -21.82
C ALA A 280 5.30 6.39 -22.38
N SER A 281 4.89 5.34 -21.67
CA SER A 281 5.06 3.95 -22.09
C SER A 281 4.00 3.53 -23.13
N SER A 282 4.43 2.84 -24.18
CA SER A 282 3.53 2.26 -25.19
C SER A 282 2.74 1.03 -24.71
N SER A 283 3.10 0.46 -23.55
CA SER A 283 2.30 -0.57 -22.87
C SER A 283 1.02 -0.03 -22.23
N LYS A 284 0.83 1.29 -22.26
CA LYS A 284 -0.33 2.00 -21.71
C LYS A 284 -0.90 2.92 -22.78
N LYS A 285 -2.20 3.25 -22.68
CA LYS A 285 -2.88 4.13 -23.63
C LYS A 285 -4.03 4.86 -22.94
N GLY A 286 -4.16 6.15 -23.18
CA GLY A 286 -5.29 6.96 -22.72
C GLY A 286 -6.43 6.96 -23.72
N TYR A 287 -7.67 6.87 -23.24
CA TYR A 287 -8.87 6.78 -24.09
C TYR A 287 -9.71 8.05 -23.96
N SER A 288 -9.89 8.77 -25.06
CA SER A 288 -10.64 10.04 -25.08
C SER A 288 -11.75 10.03 -26.12
N TYR A 289 -12.98 10.28 -25.66
CA TYR A 289 -14.19 10.28 -26.46
C TYR A 289 -14.74 11.70 -26.59
N PHE A 290 -15.07 12.09 -27.82
CA PHE A 290 -15.53 13.43 -28.16
C PHE A 290 -16.92 13.37 -28.83
N LEU A 291 -17.77 14.35 -28.54
CA LEU A 291 -19.04 14.50 -29.27
C LEU A 291 -18.84 15.41 -30.50
N ASN A 292 -18.26 16.58 -30.26
CA ASN A 292 -18.01 17.58 -31.29
C ASN A 292 -16.59 17.45 -31.86
N SER A 293 -16.44 17.84 -33.13
CA SER A 293 -15.13 17.95 -33.74
C SER A 293 -14.30 19.03 -33.04
N VAL A 294 -13.00 18.80 -32.95
CA VAL A 294 -12.05 19.69 -32.29
C VAL A 294 -11.37 20.57 -33.33
N ASN A 295 -11.35 21.88 -33.13
CA ASN A 295 -10.43 22.75 -33.84
C ASN A 295 -9.11 22.75 -33.06
N PRO A 296 -8.01 22.16 -33.57
CA PRO A 296 -6.77 22.03 -32.81
C PRO A 296 -6.20 23.38 -32.36
N ASN A 297 -6.29 24.42 -33.20
CA ASN A 297 -5.74 25.74 -32.91
C ASN A 297 -4.32 25.69 -32.27
N GLY A 298 -3.40 24.95 -32.89
CA GLY A 298 -2.03 24.76 -32.39
C GLY A 298 -1.86 23.68 -31.31
N ALA A 299 -2.87 22.84 -31.05
CA ALA A 299 -2.81 21.79 -30.04
C ALA A 299 -1.67 20.80 -30.27
N LYS A 300 -1.09 20.34 -29.16
CA LYS A 300 -0.15 19.20 -29.13
C LYS A 300 -0.87 17.95 -28.64
N VAL A 301 -0.71 16.83 -29.34
CA VAL A 301 -1.43 15.58 -29.04
C VAL A 301 -0.50 14.37 -29.08
N GLY A 302 -0.50 13.57 -28.02
CA GLY A 302 0.28 12.34 -27.90
C GLY A 302 1.25 12.38 -26.70
N PRO A 303 2.03 11.32 -26.46
CA PRO A 303 1.98 10.03 -27.15
C PRO A 303 0.81 9.16 -26.64
N ASN A 304 0.65 7.96 -27.22
CA ASN A 304 -0.14 6.86 -26.67
C ASN A 304 -1.59 7.21 -26.28
N LEU A 305 -2.34 7.77 -27.24
CA LEU A 305 -3.76 8.06 -27.07
C LEU A 305 -4.61 7.26 -28.07
N ASP A 306 -5.83 6.90 -27.67
CA ASP A 306 -6.91 6.51 -28.57
C ASP A 306 -8.02 7.56 -28.54
N LEU A 307 -8.40 8.05 -29.71
CA LEU A 307 -9.38 9.12 -29.84
C LEU A 307 -10.58 8.63 -30.66
N THR A 308 -11.78 8.78 -30.13
CA THR A 308 -13.01 8.33 -30.82
C THR A 308 -14.08 9.42 -30.79
N ARG A 309 -14.81 9.60 -31.91
CA ARG A 309 -15.92 10.53 -32.01
C ARG A 309 -17.27 9.81 -31.98
N TYR A 310 -18.16 10.35 -31.18
CA TYR A 310 -19.52 9.88 -31.00
C TYR A 310 -20.54 10.92 -31.48
N SER A 311 -21.75 10.45 -31.78
CA SER A 311 -22.87 11.26 -32.27
C SER A 311 -23.83 11.67 -31.15
N GLN A 312 -23.79 10.96 -30.03
CA GLN A 312 -24.59 11.24 -28.84
C GLN A 312 -23.82 10.92 -27.56
N TYR A 313 -24.16 11.65 -26.51
CA TYR A 313 -23.59 11.49 -25.17
C TYR A 313 -24.46 10.52 -24.36
N GLU A 314 -24.03 9.25 -24.24
CA GLU A 314 -24.73 8.18 -23.50
C GLU A 314 -26.19 7.91 -23.96
N PRO A 315 -26.85 6.80 -23.60
CA PRO A 315 -26.30 5.57 -23.00
C PRO A 315 -25.65 4.64 -24.03
N THR A 316 -25.91 4.85 -25.32
CA THR A 316 -25.47 3.96 -26.39
C THR A 316 -24.11 4.32 -26.96
N MET A 317 -23.64 5.56 -26.72
CA MET A 317 -22.40 6.13 -27.27
C MET A 317 -22.22 5.68 -28.73
N THR A 318 -23.12 6.09 -29.62
CA THR A 318 -23.08 5.66 -31.04
C THR A 318 -22.00 6.44 -31.78
N LYS A 319 -21.09 5.74 -32.45
CA LYS A 319 -20.00 6.37 -33.20
C LYS A 319 -20.53 7.30 -34.29
N ASN A 320 -19.82 8.40 -34.51
CA ASN A 320 -20.16 9.35 -35.56
C ASN A 320 -19.37 9.03 -36.84
N GLY A 321 -19.99 8.29 -37.75
CA GLY A 321 -19.39 7.94 -39.04
C GLY A 321 -18.07 7.19 -38.92
N ASN A 322 -17.29 7.24 -40.01
CA ASN A 322 -15.97 6.62 -40.07
C ASN A 322 -14.99 7.36 -39.15
N GLN A 323 -14.26 6.60 -38.34
CA GLN A 323 -13.28 7.16 -37.41
C GLN A 323 -11.95 7.47 -38.12
N GLY A 324 -11.25 8.48 -37.62
CA GLY A 324 -9.99 8.96 -38.18
C GLY A 324 -9.68 10.39 -37.77
N GLN A 325 -8.55 10.92 -38.25
CA GLN A 325 -8.10 12.27 -37.90
C GLN A 325 -9.14 13.34 -38.24
N SER A 326 -9.77 13.28 -39.42
CA SER A 326 -10.79 14.25 -39.85
C SER A 326 -12.12 14.11 -39.09
N ALA A 327 -12.37 12.96 -38.46
CA ALA A 327 -13.52 12.78 -37.60
C ALA A 327 -13.32 13.54 -36.28
N ILE A 328 -12.12 13.46 -35.69
CA ILE A 328 -11.80 14.09 -34.40
C ILE A 328 -11.43 15.57 -34.55
N PHE A 329 -10.61 15.90 -35.55
CA PHE A 329 -10.01 17.20 -35.71
C PHE A 329 -10.31 17.81 -37.08
N ASN A 330 -10.70 19.09 -37.11
CA ASN A 330 -10.95 19.83 -38.36
C ASN A 330 -9.67 20.06 -39.20
N SER A 331 -8.50 19.94 -38.58
CA SER A 331 -7.17 19.93 -39.20
C SER A 331 -6.23 19.05 -38.37
N ALA A 332 -5.08 18.64 -38.89
CA ALA A 332 -4.16 17.83 -38.10
C ALA A 332 -3.58 18.64 -36.91
N PRO A 333 -3.56 18.10 -35.68
CA PRO A 333 -2.82 18.70 -34.57
C PRO A 333 -1.31 18.51 -34.74
N VAL A 334 -0.51 19.12 -33.86
CA VAL A 334 0.91 18.81 -33.74
C VAL A 334 1.05 17.53 -32.92
N TYR A 335 1.39 16.41 -33.57
CA TYR A 335 1.64 15.17 -32.83
C TYR A 335 2.97 15.23 -32.09
N VAL A 336 3.02 14.70 -30.88
CA VAL A 336 4.23 14.68 -30.04
C VAL A 336 4.53 13.30 -29.47
N ASN A 337 5.81 12.97 -29.35
CA ASN A 337 6.28 11.74 -28.68
C ASN A 337 6.35 11.91 -27.15
N SER A 338 6.86 10.91 -26.44
CA SER A 338 7.01 10.93 -24.97
C SER A 338 7.97 12.01 -24.44
N SER A 339 8.88 12.54 -25.26
CA SER A 339 9.73 13.69 -24.91
C SER A 339 9.09 15.04 -25.24
N GLY A 340 7.85 15.07 -25.76
CA GLY A 340 7.16 16.29 -26.18
C GLY A 340 7.66 16.86 -27.51
N THR A 341 8.48 16.11 -28.24
CA THR A 341 9.03 16.51 -29.54
C THR A 341 8.01 16.27 -30.65
N ALA A 342 7.85 17.24 -31.56
CA ALA A 342 6.96 17.11 -32.71
C ALA A 342 7.35 15.91 -33.58
N THR A 343 6.37 15.12 -33.99
CA THR A 343 6.58 13.90 -34.76
C THR A 343 5.35 13.55 -35.61
N THR A 344 5.35 12.38 -36.25
CA THR A 344 4.19 11.86 -37.00
C THR A 344 3.18 11.20 -36.07
N MET A 345 1.93 11.10 -36.49
CA MET A 345 0.87 10.39 -35.75
C MET A 345 1.28 8.97 -35.33
N VAL A 346 1.94 8.24 -36.23
CA VAL A 346 2.38 6.85 -36.00
C VAL A 346 3.44 6.78 -34.90
N LEU A 347 4.44 7.67 -34.93
CA LEU A 347 5.50 7.72 -33.92
C LEU A 347 5.02 8.30 -32.58
N ALA A 348 3.98 9.14 -32.60
CA ALA A 348 3.25 9.56 -31.42
C ALA A 348 2.25 8.49 -30.92
N THR A 349 2.13 7.36 -31.61
CA THR A 349 1.25 6.23 -31.25
C THR A 349 -0.21 6.65 -30.96
N VAL A 350 -0.66 7.69 -31.66
CA VAL A 350 -2.05 8.16 -31.60
C VAL A 350 -2.90 7.32 -32.55
N THR A 351 -3.95 6.71 -32.02
CA THR A 351 -4.89 5.89 -32.76
C THR A 351 -6.28 6.51 -32.76
N TYR A 352 -7.10 6.08 -33.72
CA TYR A 352 -8.49 6.49 -33.84
C TYR A 352 -9.37 5.24 -33.76
N ASP A 353 -10.07 5.06 -32.63
CA ASP A 353 -11.00 3.95 -32.40
C ASP A 353 -10.35 2.56 -32.52
N CYS A 354 -9.14 2.39 -31.97
CA CYS A 354 -8.53 1.06 -31.90
C CYS A 354 -9.30 0.13 -30.95
N ALA A 355 -10.06 0.68 -30.00
CA ALA A 355 -10.69 -0.07 -28.91
C ALA A 355 -11.75 -1.02 -29.45
N ALA A 356 -12.62 -0.50 -30.30
CA ALA A 356 -13.73 -1.26 -30.85
C ALA A 356 -13.30 -2.22 -31.97
N SER A 357 -12.15 -1.97 -32.60
CA SER A 357 -11.57 -2.89 -33.57
C SER A 357 -10.73 -3.99 -32.90
N GLY A 358 -10.61 -3.98 -31.57
CA GLY A 358 -9.81 -4.96 -30.82
C GLY A 358 -8.30 -4.84 -31.04
N ASN A 359 -7.84 -3.73 -31.62
CA ASN A 359 -6.47 -3.55 -32.12
C ASN A 359 -5.65 -2.57 -31.27
N CYS A 360 -6.14 -2.16 -30.10
CA CYS A 360 -5.37 -1.28 -29.22
C CYS A 360 -4.14 -1.99 -28.66
N THR A 361 -3.02 -1.26 -28.62
CA THR A 361 -1.74 -1.72 -28.08
C THR A 361 -1.73 -1.89 -26.55
N ALA A 362 -2.75 -1.37 -25.86
CA ALA A 362 -2.89 -1.44 -24.41
C ALA A 362 -4.37 -1.39 -24.02
N PRO A 363 -4.81 -2.01 -22.91
CA PRO A 363 -6.21 -2.01 -22.47
C PRO A 363 -6.68 -0.65 -21.95
N GLN A 364 -8.00 -0.42 -21.95
CA GLN A 364 -8.62 0.77 -21.34
C GLN A 364 -8.60 0.68 -19.81
N VAL A 365 -8.11 1.75 -19.17
CA VAL A 365 -8.09 1.90 -17.70
C VAL A 365 -9.23 2.81 -17.26
N ILE A 366 -9.97 2.40 -16.22
CA ILE A 366 -11.06 3.20 -15.61
C ILE A 366 -10.81 3.50 -14.13
N SER A 367 -9.78 2.88 -13.54
CA SER A 367 -9.25 3.12 -12.21
C SER A 367 -7.88 2.45 -12.12
N ILE A 368 -6.94 3.11 -11.45
CA ILE A 368 -5.65 2.51 -11.08
C ILE A 368 -5.63 2.01 -9.64
N ASN A 369 -6.73 2.14 -8.90
CA ASN A 369 -6.91 1.74 -7.50
C ASN A 369 -5.82 2.29 -6.55
N ILE A 370 -5.22 3.43 -6.91
CA ILE A 370 -4.20 4.14 -6.14
C ILE A 370 -4.69 5.57 -5.92
N CYS A 371 -4.45 6.10 -4.73
CA CYS A 371 -4.75 7.48 -4.40
C CYS A 371 -3.46 8.30 -4.28
N PRO A 372 -3.36 9.50 -4.88
CA PRO A 372 -2.18 10.36 -4.71
C PRO A 372 -1.95 10.78 -3.26
N ASN A 373 -0.69 11.01 -2.91
CA ASN A 373 -0.27 11.68 -1.67
C ASN A 373 -0.73 13.15 -1.67
N ALA A 374 -0.74 13.81 -0.51
CA ALA A 374 -1.14 15.21 -0.37
C ALA A 374 -0.30 16.21 -1.20
N ASP A 375 0.93 15.86 -1.55
CA ASP A 375 1.79 16.66 -2.43
C ASP A 375 1.49 16.47 -3.93
N GLY A 376 0.50 15.63 -4.27
CA GLY A 376 0.13 15.30 -5.65
C GLY A 376 1.03 14.27 -6.33
N THR A 377 2.01 13.71 -5.63
CA THR A 377 2.77 12.54 -6.10
C THR A 377 1.99 11.25 -5.84
N PHE A 378 2.36 10.17 -6.51
CA PHE A 378 1.79 8.85 -6.21
C PHE A 378 2.61 8.11 -5.14
N PRO A 379 1.98 7.26 -4.31
CA PRO A 379 2.69 6.37 -3.43
C PRO A 379 3.45 5.29 -4.22
N PRO A 380 4.43 4.62 -3.57
CA PRO A 380 5.04 3.42 -4.11
C PRO A 380 4.02 2.37 -4.55
N VAL A 381 4.42 1.50 -5.46
CA VAL A 381 3.65 0.32 -5.83
C VAL A 381 4.43 -0.88 -5.34
N ALA A 382 4.01 -1.45 -4.21
CA ALA A 382 4.50 -2.71 -3.69
C ALA A 382 3.63 -3.84 -4.24
N ASN A 383 4.23 -4.86 -4.83
CA ASN A 383 3.54 -6.00 -5.42
C ASN A 383 3.84 -7.28 -4.62
N ASP A 384 2.87 -8.17 -4.55
CA ASP A 384 3.05 -9.44 -3.85
C ASP A 384 4.13 -10.30 -4.53
N ASP A 385 4.92 -11.00 -3.72
CA ASP A 385 6.03 -11.83 -4.16
C ASP A 385 5.77 -13.30 -3.89
N THR A 386 6.41 -14.17 -4.68
CA THR A 386 6.42 -15.61 -4.42
C THR A 386 7.81 -16.19 -4.66
N TYR A 387 8.34 -16.90 -3.67
CA TYR A 387 9.62 -17.58 -3.76
C TYR A 387 9.51 -19.05 -3.38
N SER A 388 10.40 -19.86 -3.94
CA SER A 388 10.70 -21.22 -3.46
C SER A 388 12.14 -21.25 -2.97
N ILE A 389 12.34 -21.51 -1.67
CA ILE A 389 13.64 -21.36 -1.02
C ILE A 389 13.94 -22.62 -0.20
N ASN A 390 15.14 -23.18 -0.31
CA ASN A 390 15.53 -24.29 0.55
C ASN A 390 15.77 -23.83 1.99
N ALA A 391 15.51 -24.68 2.98
CA ALA A 391 15.89 -24.38 4.36
C ALA A 391 17.40 -24.06 4.44
N GLY A 392 17.74 -22.98 5.15
CA GLY A 392 19.12 -22.48 5.29
C GLY A 392 19.63 -21.65 4.11
N SER A 393 18.77 -21.29 3.15
CA SER A 393 19.13 -20.51 1.97
C SER A 393 18.43 -19.14 1.93
N SER A 394 18.73 -18.33 0.92
CA SER A 394 18.09 -17.03 0.65
C SER A 394 17.50 -16.99 -0.75
N SER A 395 16.60 -16.04 -1.03
CA SER A 395 16.09 -15.79 -2.38
C SER A 395 17.21 -15.31 -3.30
N ALA A 396 17.09 -15.61 -4.60
CA ALA A 396 18.04 -15.14 -5.62
C ALA A 396 17.78 -13.68 -6.02
N THR A 397 16.54 -13.21 -5.90
CA THR A 397 16.12 -11.85 -6.25
C THR A 397 15.50 -11.16 -5.03
N SER A 398 15.57 -9.82 -5.07
CA SER A 398 14.96 -8.94 -4.07
C SER A 398 13.44 -8.90 -4.25
N ILE A 399 12.73 -8.66 -3.14
CA ILE A 399 11.29 -8.35 -3.14
C ILE A 399 10.97 -7.07 -3.93
N LEU A 400 11.96 -6.20 -4.16
CA LEU A 400 11.76 -4.98 -4.93
C LEU A 400 11.73 -5.20 -6.45
N ALA A 401 11.95 -6.42 -6.94
CA ALA A 401 12.18 -6.69 -8.36
C ALA A 401 10.98 -6.35 -9.26
N ASN A 402 9.77 -6.39 -8.72
CA ASN A 402 8.51 -6.02 -9.37
C ASN A 402 7.90 -4.72 -8.80
N ASP A 403 8.60 -4.01 -7.92
CA ASP A 403 8.10 -2.83 -7.23
C ASP A 403 8.49 -1.53 -7.95
N LEU A 404 7.71 -0.46 -7.70
CA LEU A 404 7.98 0.88 -8.21
C LEU A 404 8.07 1.90 -7.07
N GLU A 405 9.00 2.86 -7.18
CA GLU A 405 9.15 3.96 -6.21
C GLU A 405 7.88 4.83 -6.13
N GLN A 406 7.15 4.92 -7.24
CA GLN A 406 5.82 5.52 -7.33
C GLN A 406 5.10 4.99 -8.58
N TYR A 407 3.78 5.19 -8.68
CA TYR A 407 3.06 4.90 -9.93
C TYR A 407 3.70 5.65 -11.13
N ASN A 408 3.94 4.93 -12.23
CA ASN A 408 4.70 5.41 -13.40
C ASN A 408 6.12 5.92 -13.10
N GLY A 409 6.68 5.60 -11.93
CA GLY A 409 8.02 5.98 -11.51
C GLY A 409 9.10 5.00 -11.95
N ALA A 410 10.31 5.23 -11.43
CA ALA A 410 11.42 4.30 -11.57
C ALA A 410 11.15 2.99 -10.78
N ALA A 411 11.87 1.93 -11.15
CA ALA A 411 11.92 0.71 -10.36
C ALA A 411 12.35 1.00 -8.92
N ALA A 412 11.75 0.32 -7.96
CA ALA A 412 12.14 0.42 -6.57
C ALA A 412 13.52 -0.22 -6.35
N THR A 413 14.36 0.46 -5.58
CA THR A 413 15.67 -0.02 -5.15
C THR A 413 15.91 0.40 -3.71
N THR A 414 16.87 -0.23 -3.04
CA THR A 414 17.26 0.17 -1.67
C THR A 414 17.89 1.57 -1.60
N SER A 415 18.14 2.23 -2.74
CA SER A 415 18.60 3.62 -2.80
C SER A 415 17.49 4.66 -2.95
N ASN A 416 16.25 4.26 -3.29
CA ASN A 416 15.11 5.18 -3.42
C ASN A 416 13.92 4.82 -2.51
N VAL A 417 13.86 3.60 -1.99
CA VAL A 417 12.87 3.17 -0.98
C VAL A 417 13.52 2.53 0.23
N THR A 418 12.85 2.66 1.38
CA THR A 418 13.18 1.96 2.63
C THR A 418 12.26 0.77 2.81
N ILE A 419 12.82 -0.42 3.03
CA ILE A 419 12.08 -1.66 3.33
C ILE A 419 11.85 -1.78 4.83
N THR A 420 10.62 -2.08 5.24
CA THR A 420 10.25 -2.46 6.61
C THR A 420 9.51 -3.79 6.59
N GLN A 421 10.01 -4.82 7.29
CA GLN A 421 9.22 -6.01 7.57
C GLN A 421 8.18 -5.68 8.66
N ILE A 422 6.90 -5.86 8.36
CA ILE A 422 5.80 -5.61 9.30
C ILE A 422 5.57 -6.85 10.18
N SER A 423 5.50 -8.04 9.56
CA SER A 423 5.21 -9.29 10.27
C SER A 423 5.69 -10.51 9.48
N THR A 424 5.93 -11.61 10.18
CA THR A 424 6.20 -12.92 9.57
C THR A 424 5.39 -14.02 10.25
N SER A 425 5.02 -15.05 9.49
CA SER A 425 4.38 -16.27 10.00
C SER A 425 5.36 -17.22 10.70
N ASN A 426 6.67 -17.05 10.50
CA ASN A 426 7.71 -17.84 11.16
C ASN A 426 8.94 -16.96 11.46
N ALA A 427 9.42 -16.99 12.70
CA ALA A 427 10.52 -16.14 13.17
C ALA A 427 11.86 -16.37 12.45
N ASP A 428 12.05 -17.51 11.78
CA ASP A 428 13.23 -17.86 11.00
C ASP A 428 13.05 -17.64 9.48
N VAL A 429 11.94 -17.02 9.06
CA VAL A 429 11.67 -16.65 7.66
C VAL A 429 11.48 -15.13 7.60
N ASN A 430 12.50 -14.41 7.13
CA ASN A 430 12.55 -12.94 7.22
C ASN A 430 13.07 -12.28 5.93
N ILE A 431 12.89 -10.98 5.81
CA ILE A 431 13.50 -10.13 4.77
C ILE A 431 14.75 -9.47 5.36
N ASN A 432 15.88 -9.60 4.66
CA ASN A 432 17.03 -8.72 4.90
C ASN A 432 16.70 -7.34 4.30
N THR A 433 16.30 -6.39 5.13
CA THR A 433 15.84 -5.06 4.68
C THR A 433 16.90 -4.21 4.00
N SER A 434 18.19 -4.57 4.12
CA SER A 434 19.28 -3.86 3.44
C SER A 434 19.49 -4.30 1.98
N THR A 435 19.05 -5.51 1.63
CA THR A 435 19.17 -6.09 0.28
C THR A 435 17.81 -6.39 -0.36
N GLY A 436 16.76 -6.50 0.44
CA GLY A 436 15.43 -6.99 0.07
C GLY A 436 15.39 -8.50 -0.22
N LEU A 437 16.44 -9.26 0.09
CA LEU A 437 16.43 -10.71 -0.08
C LEU A 437 15.68 -11.39 1.07
N VAL A 438 14.91 -12.43 0.75
CA VAL A 438 14.25 -13.29 1.75
C VAL A 438 15.24 -14.34 2.25
N GLN A 439 15.29 -14.56 3.55
CA GLN A 439 16.19 -15.49 4.23
C GLN A 439 15.37 -16.53 4.99
N VAL A 440 15.73 -17.81 4.83
CA VAL A 440 15.09 -18.94 5.49
C VAL A 440 16.11 -19.67 6.35
N GLY A 441 15.85 -19.78 7.65
CA GLY A 441 16.70 -20.53 8.58
C GLY A 441 16.78 -22.03 8.25
N SER A 442 17.88 -22.67 8.63
CA SER A 442 18.13 -24.10 8.33
C SER A 442 17.20 -25.07 9.07
N GLY A 443 16.58 -24.64 10.18
CA GLY A 443 15.63 -25.43 10.96
C GLY A 443 14.17 -25.32 10.49
N VAL A 444 13.88 -24.54 9.45
CA VAL A 444 12.51 -24.30 8.98
C VAL A 444 11.98 -25.49 8.21
N THR A 445 10.89 -26.11 8.70
CA THR A 445 10.25 -27.24 8.05
C THR A 445 9.67 -26.86 6.69
N SER A 446 9.62 -27.82 5.76
CA SER A 446 8.96 -27.61 4.47
C SER A 446 7.50 -27.20 4.65
N GLY A 447 7.08 -26.17 3.93
CA GLY A 447 5.74 -25.59 4.05
C GLY A 447 5.67 -24.21 3.40
N THR A 448 4.49 -23.59 3.45
CA THR A 448 4.27 -22.22 2.94
C THR A 448 4.24 -21.25 4.11
N TYR A 449 5.03 -20.19 4.00
CA TYR A 449 5.14 -19.12 4.99
C TYR A 449 4.86 -17.77 4.32
N THR A 450 4.34 -16.82 5.08
CA THR A 450 4.05 -15.46 4.61
C THR A 450 4.82 -14.41 5.41
N ILE A 451 5.26 -13.36 4.73
CA ILE A 451 5.83 -12.14 5.32
C ILE A 451 5.04 -10.94 4.79
N SER A 452 4.65 -10.01 5.66
CA SER A 452 4.12 -8.70 5.21
C SER A 452 5.23 -7.66 5.33
N TYR A 453 5.41 -6.86 4.27
CA TYR A 453 6.39 -5.79 4.23
C TYR A 453 5.78 -4.48 3.77
N ARG A 454 6.54 -3.40 3.98
CA ARG A 454 6.23 -2.05 3.55
C ARG A 454 7.45 -1.44 2.88
N ILE A 455 7.23 -0.75 1.77
CA ILE A 455 8.20 0.17 1.19
C ILE A 455 7.72 1.59 1.39
N CYS A 456 8.64 2.50 1.74
CA CYS A 456 8.38 3.93 1.84
C CYS A 456 9.39 4.69 1.00
N ARG A 457 8.99 5.77 0.35
CA ARG A 457 9.91 6.60 -0.43
C ARG A 457 10.91 7.30 0.48
N ILE A 458 12.18 7.33 0.09
CA ILE A 458 13.19 8.08 0.83
C ILE A 458 12.95 9.59 0.72
N SER A 459 12.52 10.06 -0.46
CA SER A 459 12.20 11.47 -0.72
C SER A 459 10.90 11.95 -0.05
N SER A 460 10.01 11.03 0.31
CA SER A 460 8.74 11.31 1.01
C SER A 460 8.41 10.17 1.98
N PRO A 461 9.01 10.17 3.20
CA PRO A 461 8.94 9.03 4.13
C PRO A 461 7.53 8.63 4.60
N ASN A 462 6.55 9.53 4.47
CA ASN A 462 5.15 9.25 4.80
C ASN A 462 4.39 8.59 3.64
N SER A 463 5.01 8.50 2.45
CA SER A 463 4.44 7.86 1.27
C SER A 463 4.91 6.42 1.19
N CYS A 464 4.01 5.49 1.52
CA CYS A 464 4.34 4.07 1.65
C CYS A 464 3.30 3.16 0.98
N SER A 465 3.71 1.93 0.69
CA SER A 465 2.86 0.86 0.18
C SER A 465 3.26 -0.49 0.80
N THR A 466 2.31 -1.40 0.95
CA THR A 466 2.50 -2.69 1.61
C THR A 466 2.14 -3.84 0.70
N ALA A 467 2.89 -4.94 0.79
CA ALA A 467 2.64 -6.18 0.06
C ALA A 467 3.02 -7.41 0.89
N THR A 468 2.72 -8.58 0.35
CA THR A 468 2.94 -9.88 0.99
C THR A 468 3.91 -10.73 0.16
N VAL A 469 4.87 -11.33 0.84
CA VAL A 469 5.75 -12.36 0.29
C VAL A 469 5.23 -13.73 0.69
N THR A 470 5.02 -14.62 -0.29
CA THR A 470 4.75 -16.04 -0.07
C THR A 470 6.03 -16.86 -0.29
N VAL A 471 6.47 -17.60 0.72
CA VAL A 471 7.69 -18.40 0.70
C VAL A 471 7.36 -19.88 0.82
N ASN A 472 7.60 -20.64 -0.25
CA ASN A 472 7.49 -22.08 -0.26
C ASN A 472 8.84 -22.69 0.12
N VAL A 473 8.95 -23.19 1.35
CA VAL A 473 10.18 -23.80 1.83
C VAL A 473 10.25 -25.26 1.39
N THR A 474 11.31 -25.61 0.67
CA THR A 474 11.61 -26.98 0.27
C THR A 474 12.75 -27.56 1.12
N GLY A 475 12.50 -28.71 1.75
CA GLY A 475 13.45 -29.41 2.62
C GLY A 475 13.20 -29.17 4.12
N ILE A 476 12.85 -30.23 4.85
CA ILE A 476 13.73 -31.00 5.74
C ILE A 476 13.12 -32.40 5.79
N THR A 477 13.67 -33.38 5.07
CA THR A 477 13.51 -34.78 5.48
C THR A 477 14.86 -35.15 6.08
N SER A 478 14.87 -35.56 7.34
CA SER A 478 16.07 -35.91 8.10
C SER A 478 17.08 -36.69 7.24
N SER A 479 18.17 -36.05 6.80
CA SER A 479 19.18 -36.69 5.96
C SER A 479 20.20 -37.42 6.85
N VAL A 480 19.86 -38.66 7.22
CA VAL A 480 20.84 -39.65 7.71
C VAL A 480 21.33 -40.43 6.50
N CYS A 481 22.63 -40.40 6.20
CA CYS A 481 23.22 -41.20 5.12
C CYS A 481 23.79 -42.51 5.67
N TYR A 482 23.24 -43.65 5.23
CA TYR A 482 23.86 -44.98 5.40
C TYR A 482 24.55 -45.38 4.09
N LYS A 483 25.74 -45.99 4.16
CA LYS A 483 26.26 -46.78 3.03
C LYS A 483 25.27 -47.93 2.79
N PRO A 484 24.85 -48.21 1.55
CA PRO A 484 24.02 -49.39 1.27
C PRO A 484 24.73 -50.64 1.81
N ALA A 485 23.99 -51.53 2.47
CA ALA A 485 24.55 -52.79 2.93
C ALA A 485 25.20 -53.52 1.74
N VAL A 486 26.45 -53.94 1.88
CA VAL A 486 27.07 -54.85 0.91
C VAL A 486 26.35 -56.20 1.05
N THR A 487 25.43 -56.49 0.13
CA THR A 487 24.59 -57.69 0.15
C THR A 487 25.15 -58.83 -0.68
N SER A 488 26.30 -58.62 -1.33
CA SER A 488 27.02 -59.61 -2.14
C SER A 488 28.35 -60.01 -1.50
N GLY A 489 28.60 -61.32 -1.38
CA GLY A 489 29.83 -61.89 -0.82
C GLY A 489 29.54 -63.09 0.11
N ASN A 490 30.56 -63.87 0.44
CA ASN A 490 30.42 -64.93 1.45
C ASN A 490 30.29 -64.28 2.84
N ALA A 491 29.06 -64.27 3.37
CA ALA A 491 28.83 -63.80 4.73
C ALA A 491 29.34 -64.85 5.73
N LEU A 492 30.58 -64.67 6.20
CA LEU A 492 31.19 -65.52 7.22
C LEU A 492 30.47 -65.35 8.56
N SER A 493 30.44 -66.42 9.37
CA SER A 493 29.93 -66.35 10.75
C SER A 493 30.71 -65.29 11.54
N THR A 494 30.00 -64.44 12.27
CA THR A 494 30.65 -63.52 13.22
C THR A 494 30.93 -64.29 14.51
N ASN A 495 32.19 -64.64 14.74
CA ASN A 495 32.56 -65.50 15.87
C ASN A 495 32.81 -64.75 17.18
N ALA A 496 32.71 -63.41 17.17
CA ALA A 496 32.95 -62.58 18.34
C ALA A 496 31.75 -61.67 18.61
N GLY A 497 31.34 -61.55 19.88
CA GLY A 497 30.30 -60.61 20.25
C GLY A 497 30.15 -60.39 21.74
N ILE A 498 29.48 -59.30 22.10
CA ILE A 498 29.05 -59.00 23.47
C ILE A 498 27.53 -58.77 23.47
N THR A 499 26.79 -59.45 24.35
CA THR A 499 25.33 -59.30 24.46
C THR A 499 24.90 -59.06 25.90
N SER A 500 24.03 -58.07 26.10
CA SER A 500 23.36 -57.84 27.40
C SER A 500 22.09 -58.68 27.56
N LEU A 501 21.76 -59.52 26.56
CA LEU A 501 20.57 -60.38 26.55
C LEU A 501 20.87 -61.82 27.01
N SER A 502 22.08 -62.08 27.51
CA SER A 502 22.55 -63.42 27.94
C SER A 502 22.41 -64.50 26.86
N ARG A 503 22.70 -64.13 25.60
CA ARG A 503 22.64 -65.03 24.43
C ARG A 503 24.01 -65.53 23.96
N ALA A 504 25.09 -65.16 24.67
CA ALA A 504 26.43 -65.67 24.40
C ALA A 504 26.46 -67.18 24.63
N ASP A 505 26.69 -67.95 23.58
CA ASP A 505 26.91 -69.39 23.70
C ASP A 505 28.40 -69.74 23.51
N SER A 506 28.75 -71.00 23.77
CA SER A 506 30.11 -71.52 23.70
C SER A 506 30.60 -71.92 22.29
N GLY A 507 29.96 -71.43 21.24
CA GLY A 507 30.28 -71.68 19.82
C GLY A 507 29.27 -72.60 19.12
N GLY A 508 29.02 -72.35 17.83
CA GLY A 508 28.04 -73.06 16.98
C GLY A 508 27.02 -72.13 16.32
N SER A 509 25.97 -72.68 15.71
CA SER A 509 24.99 -71.91 14.92
C SER A 509 24.09 -70.94 15.72
N ALA A 510 24.42 -70.61 16.97
CA ALA A 510 23.69 -69.65 17.79
C ALA A 510 24.39 -68.27 17.79
N TRP A 511 24.02 -67.38 18.72
CA TRP A 511 24.62 -66.04 18.79
C TRP A 511 26.06 -66.14 19.34
N PRO A 512 27.06 -65.41 18.77
CA PRO A 512 26.95 -64.34 17.77
C PRO A 512 26.94 -64.80 16.30
N GLU A 513 27.22 -66.07 16.00
CA GLU A 513 27.41 -66.60 14.64
C GLU A 513 26.18 -66.50 13.72
N THR A 514 24.97 -66.43 14.30
CA THR A 514 23.73 -66.10 13.56
C THR A 514 23.76 -64.73 12.89
N ARG A 515 24.63 -63.82 13.33
CA ARG A 515 24.93 -62.59 12.60
C ARG A 515 26.13 -62.87 11.71
N LYS A 516 25.99 -62.63 10.41
CA LYS A 516 27.05 -62.90 9.44
C LYS A 516 27.63 -61.59 8.88
N GLY A 517 28.90 -61.62 8.49
CA GLY A 517 29.57 -60.52 7.80
C GLY A 517 30.09 -59.39 8.69
N ALA A 518 30.04 -59.52 10.02
CA ALA A 518 30.64 -58.58 10.94
C ALA A 518 31.92 -59.15 11.57
N TRP A 519 32.85 -58.29 11.95
CA TRP A 519 34.02 -58.69 12.74
C TRP A 519 33.67 -58.91 14.22
N MET A 520 32.65 -58.21 14.72
CA MET A 520 32.13 -58.34 16.08
C MET A 520 30.66 -57.90 16.14
N VAL A 521 29.87 -58.57 16.99
CA VAL A 521 28.45 -58.24 17.23
C VAL A 521 28.27 -57.69 18.63
N LEU A 522 27.70 -56.50 18.75
CA LEU A 522 27.26 -55.95 20.04
C LEU A 522 25.73 -55.95 20.08
N GLU A 523 25.10 -56.63 21.04
CA GLU A 523 23.65 -56.77 21.12
C GLU A 523 23.09 -56.31 22.47
N SER A 524 22.05 -55.48 22.44
CA SER A 524 21.37 -54.98 23.64
C SER A 524 19.98 -54.45 23.30
N LYS A 525 19.00 -54.61 24.20
CA LYS A 525 17.65 -54.04 24.04
C LYS A 525 17.50 -52.65 24.64
N THR A 526 18.19 -52.37 25.74
CA THR A 526 17.96 -51.17 26.57
C THR A 526 19.23 -50.49 27.08
N LYS A 527 20.40 -51.08 26.84
CA LYS A 527 21.71 -50.51 27.21
C LYS A 527 22.42 -50.03 25.96
N GLY A 528 22.91 -48.79 25.96
CA GLY A 528 23.79 -48.28 24.90
C GLY A 528 25.19 -48.89 24.99
N PHE A 529 25.94 -48.84 23.89
CA PHE A 529 27.39 -49.04 23.93
C PHE A 529 28.02 -47.84 24.63
N VAL A 530 28.51 -48.04 25.85
CA VAL A 530 29.13 -46.98 26.64
C VAL A 530 30.64 -47.19 26.61
N ILE A 531 31.35 -46.23 26.03
CA ILE A 531 32.81 -46.17 26.06
C ILE A 531 33.29 -45.26 27.17
N ASN A 532 34.52 -45.49 27.64
CA ASN A 532 35.14 -44.64 28.63
C ASN A 532 35.23 -43.20 28.13
N ARG A 533 34.84 -42.27 28.99
CA ARG A 533 34.86 -40.83 28.72
C ARG A 533 36.05 -40.22 29.45
N LEU A 534 37.06 -39.79 28.70
CA LEU A 534 38.32 -39.29 29.24
C LEU A 534 38.61 -37.89 28.71
N THR A 535 39.28 -37.05 29.49
CA THR A 535 39.85 -35.79 29.00
C THR A 535 41.12 -36.05 28.19
N THR A 536 41.55 -35.09 27.36
CA THR A 536 42.82 -35.22 26.61
C THR A 536 44.00 -35.53 27.52
N THR A 537 44.07 -34.91 28.70
CA THR A 537 45.13 -35.17 29.70
C THR A 537 45.07 -36.59 30.26
N GLN A 538 43.87 -37.14 30.49
CA GLN A 538 43.74 -38.52 30.95
C GLN A 538 44.16 -39.51 29.87
N VAL A 539 43.83 -39.23 28.60
CA VAL A 539 44.27 -40.05 27.45
C VAL A 539 45.79 -40.01 27.31
N SER A 540 46.44 -38.85 27.45
CA SER A 540 47.89 -38.71 27.33
C SER A 540 48.67 -39.38 28.47
N ASN A 541 48.07 -39.52 29.66
CA ASN A 541 48.69 -40.12 30.83
C ASN A 541 48.60 -41.66 30.85
N MET A 542 47.94 -42.29 29.87
CA MET A 542 47.87 -43.74 29.79
C MET A 542 49.28 -44.32 29.58
N PRO A 543 49.74 -45.27 30.42
CA PRO A 543 51.07 -45.88 30.27
C PRO A 543 51.23 -46.53 28.90
N SER A 544 52.36 -46.30 28.23
CA SER A 544 52.61 -46.80 26.87
C SER A 544 52.48 -48.32 26.74
N ALA A 545 52.85 -49.08 27.78
CA ALA A 545 52.69 -50.54 27.82
C ALA A 545 51.21 -51.01 27.74
N ASN A 546 50.27 -50.14 28.12
CA ASN A 546 48.84 -50.45 28.17
C ASN A 546 48.11 -50.06 26.88
N LEU A 547 48.71 -49.24 26.01
CA LEU A 547 48.06 -48.83 24.77
C LEU A 547 48.00 -50.02 23.78
N LYS A 548 46.85 -50.15 23.11
CA LYS A 548 46.61 -51.15 22.07
C LYS A 548 45.94 -50.48 20.88
N GLU A 549 46.29 -50.93 19.68
CA GLU A 549 45.58 -50.58 18.47
C GLU A 549 44.09 -50.96 18.60
N GLY A 550 43.21 -50.09 18.13
CA GLY A 550 41.76 -50.25 18.22
C GLY A 550 41.16 -49.83 19.57
N MET A 551 41.94 -49.37 20.55
CA MET A 551 41.38 -48.80 21.79
C MET A 551 40.51 -47.59 21.48
N MET A 552 39.34 -47.50 22.13
CA MET A 552 38.35 -46.45 21.89
C MET A 552 37.99 -45.71 23.18
N VAL A 553 37.93 -44.38 23.10
CA VAL A 553 37.47 -43.50 24.18
C VAL A 553 36.66 -42.35 23.61
N TYR A 554 35.71 -41.83 24.36
CA TYR A 554 35.12 -40.53 24.04
C TYR A 554 35.95 -39.44 24.72
N ASN A 555 36.64 -38.63 23.93
CA ASN A 555 37.41 -37.52 24.47
C ASN A 555 36.49 -36.34 24.77
N THR A 556 36.27 -36.07 26.05
CA THR A 556 35.35 -35.02 26.50
C THR A 556 35.92 -33.61 26.32
N SER A 557 37.24 -33.47 26.22
CA SER A 557 37.89 -32.18 25.96
C SER A 557 37.79 -31.79 24.48
N LEU A 558 37.78 -32.77 23.57
CA LEU A 558 37.72 -32.55 22.12
C LEU A 558 36.31 -32.80 21.53
N ASN A 559 35.35 -33.23 22.36
CA ASN A 559 34.00 -33.63 21.96
C ASN A 559 33.98 -34.63 20.78
N CYS A 560 34.85 -35.64 20.83
CA CYS A 560 35.02 -36.59 19.75
C CYS A 560 35.14 -38.04 20.24
N LEU A 561 34.74 -38.99 19.40
CA LEU A 561 35.18 -40.38 19.53
C LEU A 561 36.64 -40.48 19.07
N GLN A 562 37.54 -40.95 19.92
CA GLN A 562 38.93 -41.25 19.55
C GLN A 562 39.15 -42.76 19.44
N ILE A 563 39.94 -43.15 18.43
CA ILE A 563 40.48 -44.50 18.30
C ILE A 563 42.01 -44.40 18.27
N ASN A 564 42.68 -45.30 18.98
CA ASN A 564 44.13 -45.45 18.89
C ASN A 564 44.45 -46.34 17.69
N THR A 565 45.07 -45.79 16.65
CA THR A 565 45.23 -46.47 15.35
C THR A 565 46.50 -47.29 15.22
N ASP A 566 47.44 -47.20 16.17
CA ASP A 566 48.74 -47.89 16.08
C ASP A 566 49.25 -48.42 17.43
N GLY A 567 48.48 -48.27 18.50
CA GLY A 567 48.84 -48.70 19.84
C GLY A 567 49.88 -47.81 20.54
N THR A 568 50.18 -46.62 20.01
CA THR A 568 51.14 -45.68 20.60
C THR A 568 50.46 -44.44 21.18
N SER A 569 51.18 -43.64 21.97
CA SER A 569 50.63 -42.40 22.55
C SER A 569 50.24 -41.36 21.48
N ALA A 570 50.87 -41.39 20.30
CA ALA A 570 50.54 -40.54 19.16
C ALA A 570 49.40 -41.10 18.27
N GLY A 571 49.01 -42.36 18.50
CA GLY A 571 48.01 -43.09 17.73
C GLY A 571 46.57 -42.63 17.93
N TRP A 572 46.28 -41.82 18.94
CA TRP A 572 44.92 -41.34 19.21
C TRP A 572 44.44 -40.34 18.15
N LYS A 573 43.49 -40.75 17.32
CA LYS A 573 42.86 -39.90 16.29
C LYS A 573 41.38 -39.69 16.60
N CYS A 574 40.92 -38.44 16.57
CA CYS A 574 39.50 -38.15 16.62
C CYS A 574 38.84 -38.53 15.28
N PHE A 575 37.71 -39.21 15.36
CA PHE A 575 36.77 -39.37 14.24
C PHE A 575 35.97 -38.07 14.08
N ASN A 576 36.63 -37.00 13.62
CA ASN A 576 36.04 -35.66 13.46
C ASN A 576 35.69 -35.32 12.01
N THR A 577 36.21 -36.10 11.06
CA THR A 577 35.91 -35.92 9.65
C THR A 577 34.84 -36.95 9.29
N GLN A 578 33.70 -36.47 8.80
CA GLN A 578 32.76 -37.33 8.06
C GLN A 578 33.42 -37.64 6.71
N ALA A 579 34.40 -38.53 6.74
CA ALA A 579 35.02 -39.02 5.52
C ALA A 579 34.10 -40.12 4.98
N CYS A 580 33.58 -39.90 3.77
CA CYS A 580 33.33 -40.98 2.84
C CYS A 580 34.59 -41.12 1.96
N PRO A 581 35.55 -41.99 2.30
CA PRO A 581 36.38 -42.60 1.29
C PRO A 581 35.66 -43.89 0.84
N ASP A 582 35.14 -43.86 -0.38
CA ASP A 582 34.61 -44.96 -1.23
C ASP A 582 34.14 -46.28 -0.56
#